data_AF-K7MWV0-F1
#
_entry.id   AF-K7MWV0-F1
#
_cell.length_a   1.000
_cell.length_b   1.000
_cell.length_c   1.000
_cell.angle_alpha   90.00
_cell.angle_beta   90.00
_cell.angle_gamma   90.00
#
_symmetry.space_group_name_H-M   'P 1'
#
loop_
_entity.id
_entity.type
_entity.pdbx_description
1 polymer ?
#
loop_
_entity_poly.entity_id
_entity_poly.type
_entity_poly.pdbx_seq_one_letter_code
_entity_poly.pdbx_strand_id
1 'polypeptide(L)'
;MASWKMGFASFQKQTMSFEVSCNRKRDRDRERGSILPYKVVEITPPPKSLGVRCLPPNLQCGENVTIEGQAYTISAVTHRYQLRKGKYEPSEKRLDVLSTGRYLVNLYLENLLEQS
;
A
#
# COMPACT_ATOMS: atom_id res chain seq x y z
N MET A 1 -33.27 38.17 -9.93
CA MET A 1 -31.78 38.20 -9.91
C MET A 1 -31.31 37.56 -8.61
N ALA A 2 -30.86 36.31 -8.65
CA ALA A 2 -30.18 35.67 -7.51
C ALA A 2 -29.13 34.71 -8.08
N SER A 3 -27.97 35.27 -8.44
CA SER A 3 -26.81 34.52 -8.90
C SER A 3 -26.03 34.07 -7.66
N TRP A 4 -26.24 32.84 -7.21
CA TRP A 4 -25.41 32.23 -6.19
C TRP A 4 -24.13 31.72 -6.84
N LYS A 5 -23.07 32.54 -6.76
CA LYS A 5 -21.70 32.08 -7.00
C LYS A 5 -21.31 31.13 -5.87
N MET A 6 -21.46 29.82 -6.09
CA MET A 6 -20.79 28.83 -5.27
C MET A 6 -19.28 28.95 -5.53
N GLY A 7 -18.57 29.59 -4.62
CA GLY A 7 -17.11 29.53 -4.59
C GLY A 7 -16.70 28.09 -4.38
N PHE A 8 -15.94 27.54 -5.33
CA PHE A 8 -15.20 26.30 -5.14
C PHE A 8 -14.14 26.55 -4.07
N ALA A 9 -14.51 26.34 -2.81
CA ALA A 9 -13.54 26.17 -1.75
C ALA A 9 -12.74 24.91 -2.10
N SER A 10 -11.53 25.12 -2.62
CA SER A 10 -10.55 24.05 -2.79
C SER A 10 -10.28 23.49 -1.39
N PHE A 11 -10.90 22.34 -1.11
CA PHE A 11 -10.65 21.57 0.09
C PHE A 11 -9.21 21.07 -0.01
N GLN A 12 -8.25 21.88 0.44
CA GLN A 12 -6.88 21.47 0.63
C GLN A 12 -6.92 20.39 1.70
N LYS A 13 -6.97 19.12 1.25
CA LYS A 13 -6.69 17.97 2.10
C LYS A 13 -5.27 18.18 2.64
N GLN A 14 -5.16 18.76 3.83
CA GLN A 14 -3.97 18.69 4.66
C GLN A 14 -3.81 17.22 5.03
N THR A 15 -3.18 16.45 4.15
CA THR A 15 -2.57 15.18 4.54
C THR A 15 -1.46 15.54 5.50
N MET A 16 -1.79 15.50 6.80
CA MET A 16 -0.83 15.49 7.89
C MET A 16 0.06 14.26 7.66
N SER A 17 1.18 14.46 6.98
CA SER A 17 2.19 13.43 6.82
C SER A 17 2.88 13.27 8.17
N PHE A 18 2.38 12.37 9.01
CA PHE A 18 3.25 11.78 10.03
C PHE A 18 4.39 11.12 9.26
N GLU A 19 5.59 11.68 9.38
CA GLU A 19 6.80 11.12 8.77
C GLU A 19 7.10 9.81 9.49
N VAL A 20 6.63 8.70 8.90
CA VAL A 20 6.86 7.36 9.42
C VAL A 20 8.33 7.02 9.15
N SER A 21 9.20 7.31 10.11
CA SER A 21 10.61 6.93 10.06
C SER A 21 10.76 5.48 10.53
N CYS A 22 11.10 4.58 9.61
CA CYS A 22 11.41 3.20 9.99
C CYS A 22 12.80 3.15 10.64
N ASN A 23 12.83 2.87 11.95
CA ASN A 23 14.07 2.85 12.71
C ASN A 23 15.02 1.74 12.21
N ARG A 24 16.27 2.11 11.95
CA ARG A 24 17.37 1.17 11.73
C ARG A 24 17.71 0.52 13.08
N LYS A 25 17.11 -0.62 13.43
CA LYS A 25 17.85 -1.51 14.32
C LYS A 25 19.16 -1.83 13.59
N ARG A 26 20.28 -1.53 14.25
CA ARG A 26 21.65 -1.58 13.70
C ARG A 26 22.00 -2.99 13.26
N ASP A 27 21.48 -3.43 12.13
CA ASP A 27 22.02 -4.57 11.41
C ASP A 27 22.79 -4.08 10.21
N ARG A 28 24.02 -4.57 10.09
CA ARG A 28 25.06 -4.09 9.18
C ARG A 28 24.82 -4.49 7.73
N ASP A 29 23.63 -4.93 7.35
CA ASP A 29 23.30 -5.27 5.97
C ASP A 29 22.78 -4.04 5.23
N ARG A 30 23.74 -3.22 4.79
CA ARG A 30 23.52 -2.04 3.94
C ARG A 30 22.95 -2.36 2.55
N GLU A 31 22.72 -3.62 2.17
CA GLU A 31 22.67 -3.98 0.74
C GLU A 31 21.38 -4.56 0.15
N ARG A 32 20.28 -4.85 0.86
CA ARG A 32 19.12 -5.50 0.17
C ARG A 32 17.72 -4.98 0.37
N GLY A 33 17.51 -3.91 1.13
CA GLY A 33 16.17 -3.35 1.21
C GLY A 33 16.20 -1.93 1.68
N SER A 34 15.96 -0.98 0.78
CA SER A 34 15.65 0.37 1.21
C SER A 34 14.46 0.30 2.17
N ILE A 35 14.64 0.77 3.41
CA ILE A 35 13.64 0.77 4.49
C ILE A 35 12.60 1.87 4.23
N LEU A 36 12.13 1.97 2.97
CA LEU A 36 10.98 2.80 2.66
C LEU A 36 9.76 2.15 3.30
N PRO A 37 8.92 2.94 4.00
CA PRO A 37 7.65 2.43 4.47
C PRO A 37 6.75 2.06 3.30
N TYR A 38 5.85 1.11 3.52
CA TYR A 38 4.87 0.70 2.54
C TYR A 38 3.63 1.59 2.64
N LYS A 39 3.15 2.09 1.50
CA LYS A 39 1.79 2.62 1.39
C LYS A 39 0.83 1.45 1.25
N VAL A 40 -0.07 1.28 2.21
CA VAL A 40 -0.98 0.13 2.22
C VAL A 40 -2.36 0.57 1.77
N VAL A 41 -2.92 -0.16 0.80
CA VAL A 41 -4.22 0.13 0.20
C VAL A 41 -5.06 -1.15 0.20
N GLU A 42 -6.25 -1.08 0.79
CA GLU A 42 -7.28 -2.08 0.56
C GLU A 42 -7.85 -1.87 -0.85
N ILE A 43 -7.63 -2.83 -1.74
CA ILE A 43 -8.02 -2.70 -3.16
C ILE A 43 -9.49 -3.03 -3.42
N THR A 44 -10.19 -3.65 -2.46
CA THR A 44 -11.62 -3.95 -2.56
C THR A 44 -12.39 -2.68 -2.89
N PRO A 45 -13.20 -2.62 -3.96
CA PRO A 45 -13.96 -1.41 -4.28
C PRO A 45 -14.99 -1.04 -3.20
N PRO A 46 -15.10 0.25 -2.79
CA PRO A 46 -14.22 1.35 -3.18
C PRO A 46 -12.85 1.26 -2.47
N PRO A 47 -11.72 1.51 -3.17
CA PRO A 47 -10.40 1.38 -2.57
C PRO A 47 -10.19 2.29 -1.35
N LYS A 48 -9.54 1.77 -0.31
CA LYS A 48 -9.29 2.50 0.94
C LYS A 48 -7.81 2.55 1.27
N SER A 49 -7.29 3.73 1.60
CA SER A 49 -5.92 3.89 2.09
C SER A 49 -5.83 3.53 3.58
N LEU A 50 -5.07 2.50 3.92
CA LEU A 50 -4.82 2.07 5.32
C LEU A 50 -3.60 2.78 5.96
N GLY A 51 -3.03 3.72 5.23
CA GLY A 51 -1.91 4.57 5.66
C GLY A 51 -0.54 4.06 5.22
N VAL A 52 0.49 4.69 5.78
CA VAL A 52 1.91 4.38 5.50
C VAL A 52 2.47 3.65 6.71
N ARG A 53 3.05 2.46 6.53
CA ARG A 53 3.47 1.59 7.63
C ARG A 53 4.88 1.04 7.39
N CYS A 54 5.66 0.91 8.47
CA CYS A 54 6.89 0.13 8.44
C CYS A 54 6.55 -1.35 8.59
N LEU A 55 6.77 -2.11 7.54
CA LEU A 55 6.56 -3.56 7.51
C LEU A 55 7.87 -4.25 7.11
N PRO A 56 8.01 -5.58 7.33
CA PRO A 56 9.18 -6.32 6.91
C PRO A 56 9.49 -6.13 5.42
N PRO A 57 10.77 -6.09 5.01
CA PRO A 57 11.14 -5.84 3.62
C PRO A 57 10.87 -7.04 2.68
N ASN A 58 10.66 -8.23 3.22
CA ASN A 58 10.54 -9.51 2.50
C ASN A 58 9.09 -9.99 2.32
N LEU A 59 8.11 -9.11 2.48
CA LEU A 59 6.70 -9.46 2.28
C LEU A 59 6.42 -10.00 0.88
N GLN A 60 5.68 -11.12 0.81
CA GLN A 60 5.23 -11.77 -0.42
C GLN A 60 3.70 -11.69 -0.60
N CYS A 61 3.24 -11.99 -1.80
CA CYS A 61 1.81 -12.19 -2.07
C CYS A 61 1.30 -13.45 -1.34
N GLY A 62 0.07 -13.38 -0.83
CA GLY A 62 -0.55 -14.45 -0.03
C GLY A 62 -0.20 -14.40 1.47
N GLU A 63 0.74 -13.55 1.88
CA GLU A 63 1.05 -13.36 3.31
C GLU A 63 -0.06 -12.59 4.05
N ASN A 64 -0.20 -12.90 5.34
CA ASN A 64 -1.15 -12.22 6.22
C ASN A 64 -0.45 -11.09 6.99
N VAL A 65 -1.05 -9.91 6.98
CA VAL A 65 -0.56 -8.71 7.67
C VAL A 65 -1.68 -8.16 8.55
N THR A 66 -1.33 -7.75 9.76
CA THR A 66 -2.24 -7.10 10.69
C THR A 66 -2.09 -5.59 10.62
N ILE A 67 -3.19 -4.89 10.37
CA ILE A 67 -3.25 -3.43 10.27
C ILE A 67 -4.38 -2.95 11.14
N GLU A 68 -4.09 -2.11 12.14
CA GLU A 68 -5.09 -1.57 13.08
C GLU A 68 -5.96 -2.65 13.74
N GLY A 69 -5.37 -3.84 14.00
CA GLY A 69 -6.07 -4.98 14.61
C GLY A 69 -6.87 -5.84 13.64
N GLN A 70 -6.97 -5.47 12.36
CA GLN A 70 -7.63 -6.27 11.33
C GLN A 70 -6.60 -7.08 10.53
N ALA A 71 -6.97 -8.32 10.17
CA ALA A 71 -6.16 -9.19 9.35
C ALA A 71 -6.47 -8.99 7.86
N TYR A 72 -5.42 -8.76 7.08
CA TYR A 72 -5.49 -8.64 5.64
C TYR A 72 -4.52 -9.61 5.00
N THR A 73 -4.82 -10.02 3.78
CA THR A 73 -3.94 -10.85 2.95
C THR A 73 -3.38 -10.00 1.81
N ILE A 74 -2.08 -10.07 1.58
CA ILE A 74 -1.40 -9.32 0.54
C ILE A 74 -1.79 -9.89 -0.83
N SER A 75 -2.39 -9.07 -1.67
CA SER A 75 -2.70 -9.41 -3.06
C SER A 75 -1.52 -9.08 -3.99
N ALA A 76 -0.90 -7.90 -3.82
CA ALA A 76 0.24 -7.50 -4.64
C ALA A 76 1.26 -6.66 -3.86
N VAL A 77 2.53 -6.83 -4.19
CA VAL A 77 3.67 -6.07 -3.67
C VAL A 77 4.28 -5.27 -4.82
N THR A 78 4.27 -3.94 -4.72
CA THR A 78 4.78 -3.06 -5.78
C THR A 78 5.97 -2.24 -5.29
N HIS A 79 7.12 -2.37 -5.97
CA HIS A 79 8.29 -1.52 -5.78
C HIS A 79 8.50 -0.64 -7.01
N ARG A 80 8.43 0.68 -6.83
CA ARG A 80 8.64 1.66 -7.90
C ARG A 80 10.06 2.22 -7.83
N TYR A 81 10.71 2.27 -8.99
CA TYR A 81 12.04 2.83 -9.17
C TYR A 81 12.00 3.99 -10.16
N GLN A 82 12.86 4.97 -9.96
CA GLN A 82 13.08 6.09 -10.87
C GLN A 82 14.51 6.02 -11.43
N LEU A 83 14.67 6.28 -12.72
CA LEU A 83 15.99 6.39 -13.33
C LEU A 83 16.56 7.79 -13.07
N ARG A 84 17.68 7.89 -12.33
CA ARG A 84 18.39 9.14 -12.06
C ARG A 84 19.88 8.97 -12.34
N LYS A 85 20.44 9.87 -13.17
CA LYS A 85 21.90 9.89 -13.48
C LYS A 85 22.45 8.51 -13.87
N GLY A 86 21.72 7.76 -14.70
CA GLY A 86 22.11 6.44 -15.17
C GLY A 86 21.96 5.29 -14.16
N LYS A 87 21.32 5.52 -13.00
CA LYS A 87 21.06 4.48 -11.98
C LYS A 87 19.59 4.43 -11.60
N TYR A 88 19.07 3.23 -11.34
CA TYR A 88 17.74 3.06 -10.78
C TYR A 88 17.77 3.32 -9.27
N GLU A 89 17.00 4.31 -8.83
CA GLU A 89 16.82 4.66 -7.43
C GLU A 89 15.40 4.24 -6.97
N PRO A 90 15.26 3.64 -5.77
CA PRO A 90 13.94 3.30 -5.24
C PRO A 90 13.14 4.58 -4.92
N SER A 91 11.90 4.65 -5.37
CA SER A 91 11.02 5.81 -5.22
C SER A 91 9.86 5.58 -4.26
N GLU A 92 9.16 4.46 -4.36
CA GLU A 92 7.95 4.20 -3.58
C GLU A 92 7.74 2.70 -3.40
N LYS A 93 7.18 2.31 -2.26
CA LYS A 93 6.69 0.96 -2.00
C LYS A 93 5.21 0.97 -1.69
N ARG A 94 4.46 0.05 -2.30
CA ARG A 94 3.02 -0.09 -2.11
C ARG A 94 2.65 -1.55 -1.88
N LEU A 95 1.73 -1.77 -0.94
CA LEU A 95 1.07 -3.05 -0.71
C LEU A 95 -0.40 -2.92 -1.03
N ASP A 96 -0.87 -3.79 -1.89
CA ASP A 96 -2.27 -3.98 -2.18
C ASP A 96 -2.77 -5.16 -1.36
N VAL A 97 -3.75 -4.90 -0.51
CA VAL A 97 -4.26 -5.88 0.44
C VAL A 97 -5.76 -6.09 0.25
N LEU A 98 -6.21 -7.27 0.62
CA LEU A 98 -7.61 -7.66 0.67
C LEU A 98 -7.93 -8.13 2.09
N SER A 99 -9.17 -7.97 2.53
CA SER A 99 -9.64 -8.72 3.69
C SER A 99 -9.39 -10.21 3.45
N THR A 100 -8.93 -10.94 4.46
CA THR A 100 -8.63 -12.37 4.31
C THR A 100 -9.82 -13.16 3.77
N GLY A 101 -11.05 -12.85 4.22
CA GLY A 101 -12.26 -13.47 3.68
C GLY A 101 -12.48 -13.17 2.20
N ARG A 102 -12.21 -11.94 1.76
CA ARG A 102 -12.32 -11.54 0.35
C ARG A 102 -11.29 -12.26 -0.52
N TYR A 103 -10.06 -12.39 -0.04
CA TYR A 103 -9.01 -13.11 -0.74
C TYR A 103 -9.42 -14.58 -0.99
N LEU A 104 -9.93 -15.26 0.03
CA LEU A 104 -10.43 -16.65 -0.10
C LEU A 104 -11.61 -16.78 -1.07
N VAL A 105 -12.56 -15.84 -1.04
CA VAL A 105 -13.69 -15.82 -1.99
C VAL A 105 -13.19 -15.68 -3.43
N ASN A 106 -12.19 -14.82 -3.67
CA ASN A 106 -11.62 -14.67 -5.01
C ASN A 106 -10.95 -15.96 -5.48
N LEU A 107 -10.12 -16.60 -4.63
CA LEU A 107 -9.49 -17.88 -4.97
C LEU A 107 -10.52 -18.96 -5.32
N TYR A 108 -11.62 -19.03 -4.58
CA TYR A 108 -12.70 -19.98 -4.87
C TYR A 108 -13.37 -19.70 -6.22
N LEU A 109 -13.69 -18.44 -6.50
CA LEU A 109 -14.33 -18.04 -7.76
C LEU A 109 -13.39 -18.25 -8.96
N GLU A 110 -12.11 -17.93 -8.82
CA GLU A 110 -11.07 -18.17 -9.84
C GLU A 110 -10.96 -19.67 -10.15
N ASN A 111 -10.89 -20.52 -9.13
CA ASN A 111 -10.85 -21.96 -9.32
C ASN A 111 -12.11 -22.51 -10.03
N LEU A 112 -13.30 -21.99 -9.73
CA LEU A 112 -14.52 -22.40 -10.43
C LEU A 112 -14.50 -21.99 -11.91
N LEU A 113 -13.99 -20.80 -12.22
CA LEU A 113 -13.87 -20.31 -13.60
C LEU A 113 -12.82 -21.08 -14.40
N GLU A 114 -11.75 -21.55 -13.76
CA GLU A 114 -10.75 -22.40 -14.41
C GLU A 114 -11.28 -23.82 -14.71
N GLN A 115 -12.28 -24.27 -13.96
CA GLN A 115 -12.89 -25.61 -14.11
C GLN A 115 -14.07 -25.65 -15.09
N SER A 116 -14.61 -24.50 -15.50
CA SER A 116 -15.76 -24.40 -16.41
C SER A 116 -15.36 -24.47 -17.88
#